data_AF-A0A8T0M3S1-F1
#
_entry.id   AF-A0A8T0M3S1-F1
#
_cell.length_a   1.000
_cell.length_b   1.000
_cell.length_c   1.000
_cell.angle_alpha   90.00
_cell.angle_beta   90.00
_cell.angle_gamma   90.00
#
_symmetry.space_group_name_H-M   'P 1'
#
loop_
_entity.id
_entity.type
_entity.pdbx_description
1 polymer ?
#
loop_
_entity_poly.entity_id
_entity_poly.type
_entity_poly.pdbx_seq_one_letter_code
_entity_poly.pdbx_strand_id
1 'polypeptide(L)'
;MDQSMAPVKRIAMELASEDLQSEFARYGITAGDVNSRFMALQERYDEEYDTSIIEYETEIQKLEMERTKKTYEDALTTALMLEREALEREPKAATIIRQIEANVAPKRLVVRGISQLSCCALFRAMRNNSNVVSLDVSNNELSDIVGGPIGNMLSTNKKLRVLDLGFNKLTILSLRPIDDAWHDENARKRAEIREAKEWERARRLANEEVQHMLDMQAENKKYLERLETEKKSAKGKK
;
A
#
# COMPACT_ATOMS: atom_id res chain seq x y z
N MET A 1 -0.45 22.16 15.69
CA MET A 1 -1.53 22.51 16.62
C MET A 1 -0.93 22.72 18.00
N ASP A 2 -1.52 23.63 18.77
CA ASP A 2 -1.18 23.85 20.18
C ASP A 2 -1.62 22.63 21.00
N GLN A 3 -0.77 22.16 21.93
CA GLN A 3 -1.07 21.05 22.84
C GLN A 3 -2.22 21.38 23.81
N SER A 4 -2.65 22.64 23.88
CA SER A 4 -3.79 23.11 24.66
C SER A 4 -5.18 22.60 24.20
N MET A 5 -5.27 21.97 23.02
CA MET A 5 -6.53 21.50 22.42
C MET A 5 -6.76 19.99 22.57
N ALA A 6 -5.98 19.29 23.38
CA ALA A 6 -6.21 17.88 23.66
C ALA A 6 -7.53 17.69 24.45
N PRO A 7 -8.36 16.69 24.11
CA PRO A 7 -9.57 16.39 24.88
C PRO A 7 -9.23 16.15 26.35
N VAL A 8 -10.09 16.66 27.26
CA VAL A 8 -9.90 16.56 28.71
C VAL A 8 -11.02 15.70 29.29
N LYS A 9 -10.64 14.71 30.12
CA LYS A 9 -11.60 13.84 30.78
C LYS A 9 -12.34 14.59 31.89
N ARG A 10 -13.67 14.56 31.87
CA ARG A 10 -14.53 15.21 32.87
C ARG A 10 -14.92 14.22 33.97
N ILE A 11 -14.98 14.67 35.22
CA ILE A 11 -15.36 13.85 36.38
C ILE A 11 -16.67 14.37 36.94
N ALA A 12 -17.71 13.55 36.93
CA ALA A 12 -19.06 13.91 37.38
C ALA A 12 -19.11 14.28 38.88
N MET A 13 -18.26 13.64 39.70
CA MET A 13 -18.16 13.93 41.14
C MET A 13 -17.53 15.29 41.46
N GLU A 14 -16.82 15.90 40.52
CA GLU A 14 -16.17 17.20 40.70
C GLU A 14 -17.10 18.38 40.34
N LEU A 15 -18.31 18.09 39.83
CA LEU A 15 -19.29 19.14 39.53
C LEU A 15 -19.88 19.76 40.80
N ALA A 16 -20.04 21.08 40.77
CA ALA A 16 -20.85 21.79 41.75
C ALA A 16 -22.31 21.33 41.67
N SER A 17 -23.02 21.37 42.80
CA SER A 17 -24.42 20.92 42.89
C SER A 17 -25.37 21.71 41.98
N GLU A 18 -25.04 22.96 41.68
CA GLU A 18 -25.80 23.85 40.81
C GLU A 18 -25.71 23.42 39.33
N ASP A 19 -24.53 22.99 38.89
CA ASP A 19 -24.28 22.55 37.52
C ASP A 19 -24.75 21.10 37.28
N LEU A 20 -24.74 20.29 38.34
CA LEU A 20 -25.09 18.87 38.27
C LEU A 20 -26.54 18.63 37.80
N GLN A 21 -27.50 19.41 38.28
CA GLN A 21 -28.89 19.31 37.84
C GLN A 21 -29.06 19.68 36.37
N SER A 22 -28.30 20.68 35.90
CA SER A 22 -28.30 21.14 34.51
C SER A 22 -27.69 20.08 33.58
N GLU A 23 -26.59 19.43 33.96
CA GLU A 23 -25.99 18.34 33.18
C GLU A 23 -26.86 17.09 33.17
N PHE A 24 -27.47 16.70 34.31
CA PHE A 24 -28.47 15.62 34.29
C PHE A 24 -29.64 15.91 33.34
N ALA A 25 -30.13 17.15 33.29
CA ALA A 25 -31.17 17.54 32.35
C ALA A 25 -30.68 17.47 30.90
N ARG A 26 -29.45 17.93 30.63
CA ARG A 26 -28.83 17.90 29.30
C ARG A 26 -28.71 16.49 28.73
N TYR A 27 -28.29 15.53 29.56
CA TYR A 27 -28.17 14.12 29.15
C TYR A 27 -29.44 13.29 29.37
N GLY A 28 -30.54 13.90 29.81
CA GLY A 28 -31.82 13.22 30.03
C GLY A 28 -31.84 12.23 31.20
N ILE A 29 -30.94 12.38 32.18
CA ILE A 29 -30.77 11.48 33.33
C ILE A 29 -31.80 11.83 34.42
N THR A 30 -32.97 11.20 34.33
CA THR A 30 -34.15 11.52 35.16
C THR A 30 -34.53 10.45 36.17
N ALA A 31 -34.01 9.22 36.05
CA ALA A 31 -34.39 8.06 36.86
C ALA A 31 -33.18 7.45 37.59
N GLY A 32 -33.44 6.81 38.75
CA GLY A 32 -32.43 6.18 39.60
C GLY A 32 -32.12 6.96 40.89
N ASP A 33 -31.44 6.30 41.82
CA ASP A 33 -30.90 6.97 43.01
C ASP A 33 -29.73 7.90 42.64
N VAL A 34 -29.29 8.72 43.60
CA VAL A 34 -28.24 9.73 43.36
C VAL A 34 -26.98 9.08 42.77
N ASN A 35 -26.58 7.92 43.28
CA ASN A 35 -25.40 7.21 42.82
C ASN A 35 -25.55 6.69 41.37
N SER A 36 -26.70 6.11 41.03
CA SER A 36 -27.00 5.64 39.66
C SER A 36 -26.99 6.79 38.65
N ARG A 37 -27.49 7.97 39.03
CA ARG A 37 -27.49 9.15 38.17
C ARG A 37 -26.08 9.69 37.95
N PHE A 38 -25.23 9.71 38.98
CA PHE A 38 -23.81 10.06 38.85
C PHE A 38 -23.06 9.09 37.94
N MET A 39 -23.30 7.78 38.07
CA MET A 39 -22.69 6.76 37.21
C MET A 39 -23.12 6.95 35.75
N ALA A 40 -24.41 7.18 35.49
CA ALA A 40 -24.91 7.45 34.16
C ALA A 40 -24.33 8.74 33.54
N LEU A 41 -24.09 9.77 34.35
CA LEU A 41 -23.45 11.01 33.88
C LEU A 41 -21.96 10.81 33.59
N GLN A 42 -21.25 10.06 34.44
CA GLN A 42 -19.85 9.72 34.21
C GLN A 42 -19.69 8.87 32.95
N GLU A 43 -20.60 7.91 32.71
CA GLU A 43 -20.62 7.11 31.48
C GLU A 43 -20.75 8.00 30.23
N ARG A 44 -21.64 9.01 30.26
CA ARG A 44 -21.75 9.99 29.15
C ARG A 44 -20.48 10.81 28.95
N TYR A 45 -19.83 11.26 30.03
CA TYR A 45 -18.55 11.97 29.93
C TYR A 45 -17.43 11.09 29.37
N ASP A 46 -17.40 9.82 29.76
CA ASP A 46 -16.42 8.86 29.27
C ASP A 46 -16.67 8.56 27.78
N GLU A 47 -17.91 8.36 27.34
CA GLU A 47 -18.28 8.20 25.92
C GLU A 47 -17.89 9.41 25.07
N GLU A 48 -18.17 10.63 25.54
CA GLU A 48 -17.80 11.87 24.84
C GLU A 48 -16.28 12.04 24.78
N TYR A 49 -15.57 11.73 25.86
CA TYR A 49 -14.11 11.79 25.91
C TYR A 49 -13.49 10.78 24.95
N ASP A 50 -13.93 9.53 24.96
CA ASP A 50 -13.43 8.47 24.08
C ASP A 50 -13.65 8.86 22.61
N THR A 51 -14.83 9.38 22.27
CA THR A 51 -15.13 9.88 20.92
C THR A 51 -14.20 11.03 20.54
N SER A 52 -14.03 12.01 21.43
CA SER A 52 -13.18 13.18 21.19
C SER A 52 -11.71 12.81 21.05
N ILE A 53 -11.23 11.82 21.80
CA ILE A 53 -9.85 11.31 21.70
C ILE A 53 -9.63 10.63 20.36
N ILE A 54 -10.55 9.77 19.91
CA ILE A 54 -10.46 9.13 18.60
C ILE A 54 -10.39 10.19 17.50
N GLU A 55 -11.29 11.18 17.52
CA GLU A 55 -11.28 12.28 16.55
C GLU A 55 -9.97 13.07 16.58
N TYR A 56 -9.48 13.42 17.77
CA TYR A 56 -8.20 14.11 17.95
C TYR A 56 -7.03 13.31 17.39
N GLU A 57 -6.93 12.02 17.71
CA GLU A 57 -5.88 11.14 17.23
C GLU A 57 -5.91 11.01 15.70
N THR A 58 -7.10 10.89 15.10
CA THR A 58 -7.24 10.82 13.64
C THR A 58 -6.79 12.11 12.96
N GLU A 59 -7.10 13.28 13.52
CA GLU A 59 -6.67 14.56 12.94
C GLU A 59 -5.16 14.77 13.11
N ILE A 60 -4.57 14.37 14.25
CA ILE A 60 -3.12 14.37 14.44
C ILE A 60 -2.43 13.47 13.42
N GLN A 61 -2.91 12.23 13.24
CA GLN A 61 -2.36 11.31 12.24
C GLN A 61 -2.44 11.89 10.82
N LYS A 62 -3.56 12.51 10.48
CA LYS A 62 -3.74 13.17 9.18
C LYS A 62 -2.77 14.33 8.97
N LEU A 63 -2.58 15.18 9.98
CA LEU A 63 -1.61 16.27 9.94
C LEU A 63 -0.17 15.76 9.83
N GLU A 64 0.18 14.69 10.53
CA GLU A 64 1.49 14.05 10.41
C GLU A 64 1.72 13.46 9.02
N MET A 65 0.69 12.81 8.45
CA MET A 65 0.73 12.30 7.08
C MET A 65 0.92 13.43 6.07
N GLU A 66 0.20 14.54 6.21
CA GLU A 66 0.31 15.70 5.34
C GLU A 66 1.67 16.39 5.46
N ARG A 67 2.20 16.53 6.68
CA ARG A 67 3.56 17.03 6.92
C ARG A 67 4.59 16.13 6.25
N THR A 68 4.47 14.82 6.43
CA THR A 68 5.40 13.83 5.84
C THR A 68 5.35 13.89 4.32
N LYS A 69 4.14 13.94 3.75
CA LYS A 69 3.93 14.11 2.30
C LYS A 69 4.60 15.38 1.79
N LYS A 70 4.39 16.52 2.45
CA LYS A 70 5.01 17.79 2.06
C LYS A 70 6.53 17.72 2.12
N THR A 71 7.10 17.18 3.20
CA THR A 71 8.55 17.02 3.30
C THR A 71 9.14 16.14 2.20
N TYR A 72 8.39 15.11 1.79
CA TYR A 72 8.78 14.25 0.66
C TYR A 72 8.74 15.01 -0.67
N GLU A 73 7.68 15.79 -0.92
CA GLU A 73 7.54 16.62 -2.12
C GLU A 73 8.66 17.68 -2.23
N ASP A 74 9.02 18.32 -1.11
CA ASP A 74 10.12 19.29 -1.04
C ASP A 74 11.48 18.62 -1.31
N ALA A 75 11.71 17.44 -0.72
CA ALA A 75 12.92 16.65 -0.96
C ALA A 75 13.02 16.18 -2.42
N LEU A 76 11.91 15.75 -3.01
CA LEU A 76 11.83 15.34 -4.42
C LEU A 76 12.16 16.52 -5.35
N THR A 77 11.57 17.68 -5.08
CA THR A 77 11.82 18.91 -5.85
C THR A 77 13.29 19.30 -5.78
N THR A 78 13.89 19.23 -4.59
CA THR A 78 15.31 19.51 -4.38
C THR A 78 16.20 18.52 -5.14
N ALA A 79 15.89 17.22 -5.08
CA ALA A 79 16.65 16.19 -5.79
C ALA A 79 16.61 16.38 -7.32
N LEU A 80 15.45 16.72 -7.88
CA LEU A 80 15.29 17.02 -9.31
C LEU A 80 16.07 18.26 -9.73
N MET A 81 16.08 19.29 -8.89
CA MET A 81 16.85 20.51 -9.14
C MET A 81 18.36 20.22 -9.15
N LEU A 82 18.88 19.51 -8.15
CA LEU A 82 20.30 19.13 -8.08
C LEU A 82 20.73 18.24 -9.26
N GLU A 83 19.88 17.30 -9.67
CA GLU A 83 20.14 16.47 -10.84
C GLU A 83 20.24 17.30 -12.11
N ARG A 84 19.32 18.26 -12.30
CA ARG A 84 19.36 19.18 -13.45
C ARG A 84 20.65 20.00 -13.45
N GLU A 85 21.03 20.58 -12.32
CA GLU A 85 22.28 21.33 -12.20
C GLU A 85 23.51 20.47 -12.52
N ALA A 86 23.54 19.21 -12.07
CA ALA A 86 24.61 18.28 -12.38
C ALA A 86 24.71 18.01 -13.89
N LEU A 87 23.58 17.79 -14.56
CA LEU A 87 23.53 17.57 -16.01
C LEU A 87 23.92 18.81 -16.82
N GLU A 88 23.63 20.01 -16.32
CA GLU A 88 24.08 21.27 -16.92
C GLU A 88 25.61 21.42 -16.83
N ARG A 89 26.23 20.96 -15.73
CA ARG A 89 27.70 20.94 -15.55
C ARG A 89 28.37 19.82 -16.36
N GLU A 90 27.66 18.73 -16.66
CA GLU A 90 28.15 17.56 -17.38
C GLU A 90 27.46 17.36 -18.74
N PRO A 91 27.71 18.23 -19.75
CA PRO A 91 26.98 18.18 -21.02
C PRO A 91 27.18 16.87 -21.80
N LYS A 92 28.31 16.19 -21.60
CA LYS A 92 28.55 14.85 -22.17
C LYS A 92 27.59 13.81 -21.59
N ALA A 93 27.44 13.78 -20.26
CA ALA A 93 26.51 12.88 -19.60
C ALA A 93 25.06 13.16 -20.01
N ALA A 94 24.67 14.45 -20.06
CA ALA A 94 23.35 14.86 -20.50
C ALA A 94 23.02 14.39 -21.92
N THR A 95 23.95 14.52 -22.87
CA THR A 95 23.77 14.01 -24.25
C THR A 95 23.61 12.50 -24.27
N ILE A 96 24.44 11.76 -23.53
CA ILE A 96 24.35 10.30 -23.45
C ILE A 96 22.98 9.88 -22.88
N ILE A 97 22.51 10.54 -21.82
CA ILE A 97 21.21 10.26 -21.20
C ILE A 97 20.07 10.47 -22.20
N ARG A 98 20.07 11.60 -22.93
CA ARG A 98 19.07 11.85 -23.99
C ARG A 98 19.11 10.79 -25.09
N GLN A 99 20.29 10.31 -25.47
CA GLN A 99 20.44 9.23 -26.45
C GLN A 99 19.89 7.90 -25.93
N ILE A 100 20.06 7.62 -24.63
CA ILE A 100 19.46 6.45 -23.96
C ILE A 100 17.94 6.58 -23.96
N GLU A 101 17.39 7.72 -23.55
CA GLU A 101 15.94 7.96 -23.53
C GLU A 101 15.31 7.83 -24.93
N ALA A 102 15.99 8.35 -25.95
CA ALA A 102 15.56 8.24 -27.34
C ALA A 102 15.82 6.85 -27.97
N ASN A 103 16.37 5.88 -27.22
CA ASN A 103 16.75 4.56 -27.70
C ASN A 103 17.76 4.56 -28.86
N VAL A 104 18.51 5.64 -29.06
CA VAL A 104 19.53 5.77 -30.12
C VAL A 104 20.97 5.60 -29.64
N ALA A 105 21.17 5.43 -28.32
CA ALA A 105 22.49 5.15 -27.76
C ALA A 105 23.11 3.85 -28.34
N PRO A 106 24.45 3.76 -28.44
CA PRO A 106 25.12 2.54 -28.90
C PRO A 106 24.77 1.31 -28.05
N LYS A 107 24.70 0.13 -28.68
CA LYS A 107 24.44 -1.15 -27.98
C LYS A 107 25.45 -1.46 -26.88
N ARG A 108 26.70 -1.02 -27.05
CA ARG A 108 27.76 -1.09 -26.05
C ARG A 108 28.16 0.33 -25.70
N LEU A 109 27.85 0.73 -24.48
CA LEU A 109 28.05 2.09 -24.00
C LEU A 109 29.06 2.08 -22.85
N VAL A 110 30.07 2.95 -22.96
CA VAL A 110 31.10 3.16 -21.94
C VAL A 110 30.99 4.61 -21.50
N VAL A 111 30.84 4.84 -20.20
CA VAL A 111 30.67 6.18 -19.62
C VAL A 111 31.72 6.40 -18.55
N ARG A 112 32.45 7.51 -18.66
CA ARG A 112 33.55 7.91 -17.77
C ARG A 112 33.39 9.36 -17.35
N GLY A 113 33.86 9.69 -16.15
CA GLY A 113 33.77 11.03 -15.57
C GLY A 113 32.33 11.47 -15.33
N ILE A 114 31.47 10.56 -14.85
CA ILE A 114 30.07 10.86 -14.52
C ILE A 114 29.90 11.02 -13.01
N SER A 115 29.21 12.05 -12.55
CA SER A 115 28.90 12.21 -11.13
C SER A 115 27.82 11.23 -10.64
N GLN A 116 27.68 11.11 -9.32
CA GLN A 116 26.61 10.31 -8.70
C GLN A 116 25.22 10.71 -9.21
N LEU A 117 24.94 12.02 -9.26
CA LEU A 117 23.63 12.56 -9.67
C LEU A 117 23.34 12.26 -11.15
N SER A 118 24.29 12.53 -12.03
CA SER A 118 24.13 12.21 -13.45
C SER A 118 24.08 10.71 -13.69
N CYS A 119 24.75 9.89 -12.88
CA CYS A 119 24.66 8.44 -12.94
C CYS A 119 23.28 7.92 -12.50
N CYS A 120 22.67 8.51 -11.47
CA CYS A 120 21.28 8.24 -11.08
C CYS A 120 20.31 8.51 -12.24
N ALA A 121 20.48 9.64 -12.93
CA ALA A 121 19.71 10.00 -14.11
C ALA A 121 19.90 8.98 -15.25
N LEU A 122 21.15 8.56 -15.50
CA LEU A 122 21.48 7.52 -16.48
C LEU A 122 20.76 6.20 -16.19
N PHE A 123 20.82 5.71 -14.94
CA PHE A 123 20.11 4.47 -14.58
C PHE A 123 18.59 4.61 -14.68
N ARG A 124 18.03 5.80 -14.40
CA ARG A 124 16.61 6.07 -14.61
C ARG A 124 16.23 6.01 -16.09
N ALA A 125 16.99 6.66 -16.96
CA ALA A 125 16.79 6.62 -18.41
C ALA A 125 16.91 5.18 -18.97
N MET A 126 17.82 4.39 -18.39
CA MET A 126 17.99 2.99 -18.77
C MET A 126 16.77 2.13 -18.47
N ARG A 127 15.89 2.43 -17.50
CA ARG A 127 14.75 1.56 -17.13
C ARG A 127 13.89 1.11 -18.33
N ASN A 128 13.58 2.06 -19.23
CA ASN A 128 12.75 1.83 -20.40
C ASN A 128 13.57 1.72 -21.71
N ASN A 129 14.90 1.74 -21.62
CA ASN A 129 15.74 1.63 -22.79
C ASN A 129 15.71 0.19 -23.34
N SER A 130 15.48 0.09 -24.65
CA SER A 130 15.33 -1.17 -25.39
C SER A 130 16.45 -1.43 -26.40
N ASN A 131 17.51 -0.61 -26.40
CA ASN A 131 18.62 -0.69 -27.35
C ASN A 131 19.96 -1.10 -26.71
N VAL A 132 20.37 -0.46 -25.61
CA VAL A 132 21.66 -0.72 -24.93
C VAL A 132 21.66 -2.13 -24.34
N VAL A 133 22.70 -2.90 -24.68
CA VAL A 133 22.88 -4.31 -24.26
C VAL A 133 24.03 -4.43 -23.25
N SER A 134 25.03 -3.57 -23.34
CA SER A 134 26.19 -3.54 -22.44
C SER A 134 26.43 -2.12 -21.98
N LEU A 135 26.46 -1.90 -20.68
CA LEU A 135 26.74 -0.63 -20.04
C LEU A 135 27.95 -0.77 -19.13
N ASP A 136 28.97 0.04 -19.36
CA ASP A 136 30.15 0.12 -18.52
C ASP A 136 30.23 1.52 -17.89
N VAL A 137 30.07 1.58 -16.58
CA VAL A 137 30.23 2.78 -15.74
C VAL A 137 31.34 2.55 -14.69
N SER A 138 32.29 1.67 -14.99
CA SER A 138 33.45 1.43 -14.15
C SER A 138 34.32 2.68 -14.02
N ASN A 139 35.06 2.77 -12.91
CA ASN A 139 36.04 3.82 -12.65
C ASN A 139 35.43 5.25 -12.64
N ASN A 140 34.33 5.43 -11.93
CA ASN A 140 33.62 6.73 -11.79
C ASN A 140 33.46 7.17 -10.32
N GLU A 141 34.14 6.51 -9.38
CA GLU A 141 34.04 6.78 -7.94
C GLU A 141 32.60 6.70 -7.39
N LEU A 142 31.73 5.90 -8.02
CA LEU A 142 30.33 5.76 -7.62
C LEU A 142 30.23 5.17 -6.20
N SER A 143 29.39 5.73 -5.35
CA SER A 143 29.17 5.25 -3.97
C SER A 143 27.82 4.56 -3.84
N ASP A 144 27.50 4.03 -2.66
CA ASP A 144 26.25 3.29 -2.42
C ASP A 144 24.97 4.10 -2.71
N ILE A 145 25.07 5.43 -2.86
CA ILE A 145 23.98 6.32 -3.26
C ILE A 145 23.34 5.87 -4.59
N VAL A 146 24.10 5.28 -5.51
CA VAL A 146 23.55 4.80 -6.80
C VAL A 146 22.90 3.41 -6.71
N GLY A 147 22.97 2.72 -5.57
CA GLY A 147 22.45 1.36 -5.40
C GLY A 147 20.94 1.24 -5.67
N GLY A 148 20.15 2.17 -5.13
CA GLY A 148 18.70 2.22 -5.38
C GLY A 148 18.35 2.41 -6.87
N PRO A 149 18.93 3.41 -7.57
CA PRO A 149 18.81 3.55 -9.01
C PRO A 149 19.21 2.30 -9.81
N ILE A 150 20.31 1.63 -9.45
CA ILE A 150 20.76 0.38 -10.09
C ILE A 150 19.70 -0.72 -9.93
N GLY A 151 19.25 -1.00 -8.71
CA GLY A 151 18.26 -2.06 -8.46
C GLY A 151 16.93 -1.82 -9.17
N ASN A 152 16.47 -0.57 -9.19
CA ASN A 152 15.28 -0.21 -9.96
C ASN A 152 15.46 -0.37 -11.47
N MET A 153 16.66 -0.08 -12.01
CA MET A 153 16.96 -0.29 -13.42
C MET A 153 17.00 -1.79 -13.76
N LEU A 154 17.64 -2.61 -12.92
CA LEU A 154 17.76 -4.05 -13.16
C LEU A 154 16.43 -4.81 -13.02
N SER A 155 15.54 -4.38 -12.13
CA SER A 155 14.21 -5.00 -12.00
C SER A 155 13.34 -4.75 -13.24
N THR A 156 13.50 -3.61 -13.90
CA THR A 156 12.63 -3.17 -15.01
C THR A 156 13.23 -3.43 -16.40
N ASN A 157 14.49 -3.08 -16.63
CA ASN A 157 15.12 -3.19 -17.94
C ASN A 157 15.35 -4.66 -18.32
N LYS A 158 14.71 -5.12 -19.41
CA LYS A 158 14.85 -6.48 -19.93
C LYS A 158 15.81 -6.60 -21.12
N LYS A 159 16.45 -5.51 -21.55
CA LYS A 159 17.38 -5.46 -22.69
C LYS A 159 18.85 -5.54 -22.28
N LEU A 160 19.23 -4.89 -21.20
CA LEU A 160 20.59 -4.90 -20.69
C LEU A 160 21.01 -6.35 -20.36
N ARG A 161 22.24 -6.71 -20.70
CA ARG A 161 22.82 -8.04 -20.48
C ARG A 161 24.11 -7.97 -19.68
N VAL A 162 24.84 -6.86 -19.80
CA VAL A 162 26.11 -6.64 -19.10
C VAL A 162 26.08 -5.26 -18.47
N LEU A 163 26.35 -5.22 -17.16
CA LEU A 163 26.58 -4.01 -16.39
C LEU A 163 27.93 -4.12 -15.70
N ASP A 164 28.88 -3.24 -16.05
CA ASP A 164 30.17 -3.14 -15.39
C ASP A 164 30.19 -1.96 -14.42
N LEU A 165 30.40 -2.27 -13.14
CA LEU A 165 30.49 -1.33 -12.02
C LEU A 165 31.88 -1.34 -11.37
N GLY A 166 32.88 -1.99 -12.00
CA GLY A 166 34.22 -2.15 -11.44
C GLY A 166 34.89 -0.83 -11.07
N PHE A 167 35.84 -0.87 -10.13
CA PHE A 167 36.63 0.31 -9.73
C PHE A 167 35.76 1.51 -9.29
N ASN A 168 34.62 1.24 -8.66
CA ASN A 168 33.81 2.22 -7.93
C ASN A 168 33.93 2.00 -6.41
N LYS A 169 33.30 2.86 -5.61
CA LYS A 169 33.27 2.82 -4.14
C LYS A 169 31.97 2.18 -3.63
N LEU A 170 31.51 1.13 -4.30
CA LEU A 170 30.31 0.38 -3.94
C LEU A 170 30.63 -0.63 -2.84
N THR A 171 29.76 -0.73 -1.85
CA THR A 171 29.83 -1.70 -0.77
C THR A 171 28.61 -2.62 -0.80
N ILE A 172 28.49 -3.51 0.19
CA ILE A 172 27.30 -4.35 0.38
C ILE A 172 26.00 -3.54 0.49
N LEU A 173 26.07 -2.26 0.89
CA LEU A 173 24.89 -1.41 1.02
C LEU A 173 24.24 -1.11 -0.34
N SER A 174 25.04 -0.97 -1.41
CA SER A 174 24.53 -0.79 -2.78
C SER A 174 23.69 -1.98 -3.28
N LEU A 175 23.88 -3.17 -2.70
CA LEU A 175 23.17 -4.38 -3.08
C LEU A 175 21.84 -4.57 -2.36
N ARG A 176 21.61 -3.91 -1.21
CA ARG A 176 20.37 -4.04 -0.45
C ARG A 176 19.13 -3.71 -1.30
N PRO A 177 19.06 -2.61 -2.06
CA PRO A 177 17.88 -2.32 -2.87
C PRO A 177 17.64 -3.34 -3.99
N ILE A 178 18.69 -4.01 -4.46
CA ILE A 178 18.57 -5.09 -5.44
C ILE A 178 17.95 -6.33 -4.77
N ASP A 179 18.45 -6.66 -3.58
CA ASP A 179 17.97 -7.79 -2.79
C ASP A 179 16.51 -7.58 -2.33
N ASP A 180 16.20 -6.38 -1.82
CA ASP A 180 14.85 -5.98 -1.39
C ASP A 180 13.86 -6.09 -2.58
N ALA A 181 14.22 -5.53 -3.74
CA ALA A 181 13.37 -5.60 -4.93
C ALA A 181 13.10 -7.05 -5.38
N TRP A 182 14.09 -7.94 -5.26
CA TRP A 182 13.93 -9.34 -5.59
C TRP A 182 13.01 -10.06 -4.59
N HIS A 183 13.18 -9.79 -3.30
CA HIS A 183 12.32 -10.34 -2.26
C HIS A 183 10.87 -9.84 -2.40
N ASP A 184 10.66 -8.55 -2.66
CA ASP A 184 9.34 -7.95 -2.86
C ASP A 184 8.63 -8.53 -4.08
N GLU A 185 9.31 -8.65 -5.23
CA GLU A 185 8.74 -9.23 -6.44
C GLU A 185 8.32 -10.70 -6.20
N ASN A 186 9.16 -11.46 -5.49
CA ASN A 186 8.85 -12.84 -5.15
C ASN A 186 7.73 -12.97 -4.13
N ALA A 187 7.67 -12.09 -3.13
CA ALA A 187 6.59 -12.04 -2.17
C ALA A 187 5.25 -11.75 -2.88
N ARG A 188 5.23 -10.82 -3.83
CA ARG A 188 4.05 -10.51 -4.64
C ARG A 188 3.59 -11.70 -5.47
N LYS A 189 4.51 -12.37 -6.18
CA LYS A 189 4.20 -13.60 -6.94
C LYS A 189 3.64 -14.71 -6.05
N ARG A 190 4.20 -14.89 -4.84
CA ARG A 190 3.69 -15.88 -3.86
C ARG A 190 2.28 -15.52 -3.39
N ALA A 191 1.99 -14.24 -3.18
CA ALA A 191 0.66 -13.76 -2.81
C ALA A 191 -0.36 -14.00 -3.94
N GLU A 192 -0.01 -13.65 -5.18
CA GLU A 192 -0.85 -13.89 -6.37
C GLU A 192 -1.20 -15.39 -6.53
N ILE A 193 -0.21 -16.28 -6.35
CA ILE A 193 -0.43 -17.75 -6.40
C ILE A 193 -1.36 -18.22 -5.29
N ARG A 194 -1.23 -17.67 -4.08
CA ARG A 194 -2.09 -18.04 -2.94
C ARG A 194 -3.53 -17.62 -3.20
N GLU A 195 -3.73 -16.39 -3.66
CA GLU A 195 -5.05 -15.86 -4.01
C GLU A 195 -5.71 -16.69 -5.12
N ALA A 196 -4.97 -17.05 -6.17
CA ALA A 196 -5.47 -17.91 -7.24
C ALA A 196 -5.92 -19.30 -6.72
N LYS A 197 -5.17 -19.90 -5.79
CA LYS A 197 -5.53 -21.17 -5.16
C LYS A 197 -6.76 -21.07 -4.28
N GLU A 198 -6.94 -19.95 -3.56
CA GLU A 198 -8.13 -19.70 -2.75
C GLU A 198 -9.37 -19.56 -3.63
N TRP A 199 -9.27 -18.81 -4.72
CA TRP A 199 -10.33 -18.72 -5.73
C TRP A 199 -10.69 -20.07 -6.35
N GLU A 200 -9.71 -20.90 -6.68
CA GLU A 200 -9.95 -22.22 -7.25
C GLU A 200 -10.68 -23.15 -6.27
N ARG A 201 -10.32 -23.10 -4.98
CA ARG A 201 -11.02 -23.84 -3.92
C ARG A 201 -12.46 -23.36 -3.75
N ALA A 202 -12.68 -22.04 -3.68
CA ALA A 202 -14.01 -21.47 -3.55
C ALA A 202 -14.90 -21.83 -4.74
N ARG A 203 -14.36 -21.76 -5.97
CA ARG A 203 -15.06 -22.18 -7.19
C ARG A 203 -15.46 -23.65 -7.17
N ARG A 204 -14.57 -24.54 -6.68
CA ARG A 204 -14.88 -25.97 -6.57
C ARG A 204 -16.01 -26.25 -5.59
N LEU A 205 -15.96 -25.62 -4.41
CA LEU A 205 -17.02 -25.74 -3.41
C LEU A 205 -18.37 -25.26 -3.95
N ALA A 206 -18.40 -24.10 -4.62
CA ALA A 206 -19.61 -23.59 -5.24
C ALA A 206 -20.16 -24.54 -6.33
N ASN A 207 -19.28 -25.15 -7.14
CA ASN A 207 -19.70 -26.14 -8.14
C ASN A 207 -20.28 -27.40 -7.49
N GLU A 208 -19.69 -27.88 -6.38
CA GLU A 208 -20.20 -29.01 -5.61
C GLU A 208 -21.58 -28.71 -5.00
N GLU A 209 -21.77 -27.52 -4.45
CA GLU A 209 -23.07 -27.06 -3.92
C GLU A 209 -24.13 -26.98 -5.01
N VAL A 210 -23.79 -26.42 -6.19
CA VAL A 210 -24.70 -26.36 -7.34
C VAL A 210 -25.06 -27.77 -7.81
N GLN A 211 -24.09 -28.69 -7.88
CA GLN A 211 -24.35 -30.08 -8.25
C GLN A 211 -25.29 -30.76 -7.26
N HIS A 212 -25.07 -30.57 -5.95
CA HIS A 212 -25.93 -31.11 -4.91
C HIS A 212 -27.37 -30.57 -5.02
N MET A 213 -27.54 -29.28 -5.34
CA MET A 213 -28.88 -28.71 -5.59
C MET A 213 -29.56 -29.32 -6.82
N LEU A 214 -28.82 -29.56 -7.90
CA LEU A 214 -29.36 -30.20 -9.10
C LEU A 214 -29.80 -31.64 -8.82
N ASP A 215 -29.02 -32.38 -8.02
CA ASP A 215 -29.35 -33.74 -7.61
C ASP A 215 -30.62 -33.76 -6.74
N MET A 216 -30.74 -32.85 -5.76
CA MET A 216 -31.97 -32.67 -4.98
C MET A 216 -33.18 -32.31 -5.85
N GLN A 217 -33.01 -31.44 -6.84
CA GLN A 217 -34.09 -31.10 -7.79
C GLN A 217 -34.52 -32.31 -8.63
N ALA A 218 -33.56 -33.13 -9.07
CA ALA A 218 -33.85 -34.36 -9.81
C ALA A 218 -34.59 -35.38 -8.95
N GLU A 219 -34.22 -35.54 -7.68
CA GLU A 219 -34.93 -36.40 -6.73
C GLU A 219 -36.35 -35.90 -6.44
N ASN A 220 -36.51 -34.59 -6.22
CA ASN A 220 -37.81 -33.98 -6.00
C ASN A 220 -38.73 -34.15 -7.22
N LYS A 221 -38.20 -34.00 -8.44
CA LYS A 221 -38.93 -34.28 -9.68
C LYS A 221 -39.42 -35.73 -9.73
N LYS A 222 -38.55 -36.71 -9.44
CA LYS A 222 -38.93 -38.14 -9.36
C LYS A 222 -39.99 -38.42 -8.29
N TYR A 223 -39.94 -37.70 -7.17
CA TYR A 223 -40.95 -37.81 -6.10
C TYR A 223 -42.32 -37.30 -6.56
N LEU A 224 -42.36 -36.12 -7.19
CA LEU A 224 -43.60 -35.56 -7.73
C LEU A 224 -44.21 -36.45 -8.82
N GLU A 225 -43.40 -36.98 -9.73
CA GLU A 225 -43.84 -37.93 -10.76
C GLU A 225 -44.48 -39.19 -10.14
N ARG A 226 -43.90 -39.74 -9.06
CA ARG A 226 -44.50 -40.87 -8.31
C ARG A 226 -45.86 -40.51 -7.72
N LEU A 227 -45.98 -39.37 -7.05
CA LEU A 227 -47.27 -38.91 -6.49
C LEU A 227 -48.35 -38.73 -7.57
N GLU A 228 -47.98 -38.25 -8.75
CA GLU A 228 -48.91 -38.14 -9.88
C GLU A 228 -49.39 -39.50 -10.38
N THR A 229 -48.49 -40.49 -10.47
CA THR A 229 -48.86 -41.85 -10.87
C THR A 229 -49.79 -42.53 -9.85
N GLU A 230 -49.55 -42.34 -8.56
CA GLU A 230 -50.41 -42.84 -7.48
C GLU A 230 -51.80 -42.20 -7.51
N LYS A 231 -51.89 -40.87 -7.70
CA LYS A 231 -53.16 -40.16 -7.85
C LYS A 231 -53.96 -40.61 -9.08
N LYS A 232 -53.29 -40.88 -10.20
CA LYS A 232 -53.93 -41.43 -11.43
C LYS A 232 -54.47 -42.85 -11.19
N SER A 233 -53.70 -43.71 -10.51
CA SER A 233 -54.14 -45.07 -10.14
C SER A 233 -55.36 -45.06 -9.21
N ALA A 234 -55.42 -44.12 -8.26
CA ALA A 234 -56.54 -43.97 -7.33
C ALA A 234 -57.83 -43.46 -8.00
N LYS A 235 -57.73 -42.67 -9.08
CA LYS A 235 -58.91 -42.19 -9.85
C LYS A 235 -59.47 -43.21 -10.84
N GLY A 236 -58.65 -44.17 -11.31
CA GLY A 236 -59.09 -45.25 -12.22
C GLY A 236 -59.77 -46.45 -11.54
N LYS A 237 -59.89 -46.45 -10.21
CA LYS A 237 -60.55 -47.50 -9.40
C LYS A 237 -61.95 -47.10 -8.90
N LYS A 238 -62.59 -46.11 -9.53
CA LYS A 238 -63.99 -45.72 -9.27
C LYS A 238 -64.86 -46.02 -10.48
#